data_AF-A0A3D8I6L4-F1
#
_entry.id   AF-A0A3D8I6L4-F1
#
_cell.length_a   1.000
_cell.length_b   1.000
_cell.length_c   1.000
_cell.angle_alpha   90.00
_cell.angle_beta   90.00
_cell.angle_gamma   90.00
#
_symmetry.space_group_name_H-M   'P 1'
#
loop_
_entity.id
_entity.type
_entity.pdbx_description
1 polymer ?
#
loop_
_entity_poly.entity_id
_entity_poly.type
_entity_poly.pdbx_seq_one_letter_code
_entity_poly.pdbx_strand_id
1 'polypeptide(L)'
;MSKIFFPFLLCFEILSAAMPLHLWEKSVELKKEQVYKAHFKVGNVEKELRFRWTLFKNQALVLHLNYDKFNHQFLLYRDYQRNCYKIALGGAEQSNQAYFTMYFKSFEGESAHLNLYIEGSGVAVLDEGLLQGVQS
;
A
#
# COMPACT_ATOMS: atom_id res chain seq x y z
N MET A 1 54.65 32.84 23.61
CA MET A 1 54.12 31.75 24.47
C MET A 1 52.83 32.29 25.06
N SER A 2 51.62 31.74 24.92
CA SER A 2 51.12 30.44 24.51
C SER A 2 49.80 30.64 23.75
N LYS A 3 49.52 29.76 22.80
CA LYS A 3 48.35 29.79 21.90
C LYS A 3 47.19 29.06 22.59
N ILE A 4 46.04 29.71 22.78
CA ILE A 4 44.80 29.01 23.15
C ILE A 4 43.92 28.98 21.91
N PHE A 5 43.92 27.81 21.29
CA PHE A 5 43.16 27.43 20.11
C PHE A 5 41.77 27.01 20.59
N PHE A 6 40.73 27.76 20.24
CA PHE A 6 39.34 27.42 20.59
C PHE A 6 38.70 26.72 19.39
N PRO A 7 38.49 25.39 19.41
CA PRO A 7 37.80 24.73 18.32
C PRO A 7 36.31 24.97 18.49
N PHE A 8 35.76 25.91 17.70
CA PHE A 8 34.33 26.05 17.49
C PHE A 8 33.86 24.85 16.65
N LEU A 9 33.48 23.78 17.35
CA LEU A 9 32.95 22.54 16.81
C LEU A 9 31.55 22.80 16.23
N LEU A 10 31.50 23.10 14.93
CA LEU A 10 30.28 23.06 14.11
C LEU A 10 29.84 21.59 13.96
N CYS A 11 29.10 21.06 14.92
CA CYS A 11 28.32 19.84 14.72
C CYS A 11 27.12 20.18 13.83
N PHE A 12 27.31 20.06 12.52
CA PHE A 12 26.22 19.99 11.56
C PHE A 12 25.64 18.57 11.64
N GLU A 13 24.68 18.36 12.52
CA GLU A 13 23.89 17.12 12.58
C GLU A 13 23.09 17.03 11.27
N ILE A 14 23.60 16.28 10.29
CA ILE A 14 22.83 15.87 9.12
C ILE A 14 21.81 14.84 9.63
N LEU A 15 20.62 15.33 10.01
CA LEU A 15 19.48 14.49 10.29
C LEU A 15 19.06 13.78 8.99
N SER A 16 19.67 12.63 8.72
CA SER A 16 19.22 11.74 7.64
C SER A 16 17.92 11.09 8.11
N ALA A 17 16.81 11.76 7.83
CA ALA A 17 15.51 11.11 7.90
C ALA A 17 15.51 10.03 6.81
N ALA A 18 15.77 8.78 7.20
CA ALA A 18 15.56 7.64 6.32
C ALA A 18 14.08 7.65 5.92
N MET A 19 13.78 8.11 4.70
CA MET A 19 12.43 8.05 4.19
C MET A 19 12.02 6.57 4.14
N PRO A 20 10.81 6.22 4.62
CA PRO A 20 10.33 4.86 4.47
C PRO A 20 10.35 4.52 2.98
N LEU A 21 11.15 3.51 2.62
CA LEU A 21 11.31 3.08 1.24
C LEU A 21 10.04 2.35 0.80
N HIS A 22 9.02 3.12 0.41
CA HIS A 22 7.91 2.61 -0.35
C HIS A 22 8.43 2.29 -1.74
N LEU A 23 8.44 1.01 -2.12
CA LEU A 23 8.87 0.59 -3.45
C LEU A 23 7.88 1.07 -4.51
N TRP A 24 6.62 1.22 -4.12
CA TRP A 24 5.54 1.61 -5.01
C TRP A 24 4.40 2.22 -4.21
N GLU A 25 3.79 3.25 -4.77
CA GLU A 25 2.60 3.93 -4.26
C GLU A 25 1.62 4.19 -5.40
N LYS A 26 0.32 4.06 -5.11
CA LYS A 26 -0.75 4.40 -6.03
C LYS A 26 -1.96 4.94 -5.30
N SER A 27 -2.53 6.03 -5.83
CA SER A 27 -3.87 6.46 -5.47
C SER A 27 -4.87 5.98 -6.53
N VAL A 28 -5.95 5.34 -6.09
CA VAL A 28 -7.01 4.86 -6.98
C VAL A 28 -8.37 5.38 -6.51
N GLU A 29 -9.19 5.75 -7.49
CA GLU A 29 -10.62 5.97 -7.32
C GLU A 29 -11.34 4.77 -7.91
N LEU A 30 -12.27 4.18 -7.16
CA LEU A 30 -13.05 3.03 -7.58
C LEU A 30 -14.54 3.29 -7.45
N LYS A 31 -15.27 3.05 -8.54
CA LYS A 31 -16.73 2.91 -8.52
C LYS A 31 -17.15 1.58 -7.90
N LYS A 32 -18.41 1.48 -7.53
CA LYS A 32 -19.00 0.25 -6.97
C LYS A 32 -18.76 -0.95 -7.86
N GLU A 33 -18.30 -2.06 -7.27
CA GLU A 33 -17.93 -3.30 -7.96
C GLU A 33 -16.83 -3.16 -9.04
N GLN A 34 -16.23 -1.98 -9.24
CA GLN A 34 -15.13 -1.81 -10.18
C GLN A 34 -13.88 -2.53 -9.66
N VAL A 35 -13.27 -3.33 -10.53
CA VAL A 35 -12.14 -4.17 -10.16
C VAL A 35 -10.83 -3.44 -10.50
N TYR A 36 -10.01 -3.23 -9.49
CA TYR A 36 -8.60 -2.94 -9.67
C TYR A 36 -7.82 -4.26 -9.75
N LYS A 37 -6.85 -4.33 -10.66
CA LYS A 37 -5.95 -5.47 -10.85
C LYS A 37 -4.51 -4.99 -10.92
N ALA A 38 -3.60 -5.71 -10.26
CA ALA A 38 -2.17 -5.53 -10.40
C ALA A 38 -1.46 -6.89 -10.48
N HIS A 39 -0.44 -6.96 -11.32
CA HIS A 39 0.51 -8.07 -11.37
C HIS A 39 1.85 -7.60 -10.83
N PHE A 40 2.46 -8.42 -10.00
CA PHE A 40 3.79 -8.15 -9.47
C PHE A 40 4.60 -9.43 -9.36
N LYS A 41 5.91 -9.26 -9.46
CA LYS A 41 6.89 -10.32 -9.28
C LYS A 41 7.41 -10.26 -7.86
N VAL A 42 7.25 -11.36 -7.10
CA VAL A 42 7.83 -11.55 -5.76
C VAL A 42 8.96 -12.57 -5.89
N GLY A 43 10.21 -12.12 -5.78
CA GLY A 43 11.37 -12.93 -6.14
C GLY A 43 11.31 -13.33 -7.63
N ASN A 44 11.08 -14.61 -7.90
CA ASN A 44 10.94 -15.16 -9.25
C ASN A 44 9.52 -15.60 -9.61
N VAL A 45 8.54 -15.37 -8.73
CA VAL A 45 7.16 -15.81 -8.92
C VAL A 45 6.27 -14.61 -9.23
N GLU A 46 5.50 -14.71 -10.30
CA GLU A 46 4.46 -13.74 -10.62
C GLU A 46 3.22 -14.00 -9.77
N LYS A 47 2.62 -12.91 -9.26
CA LYS A 47 1.46 -12.92 -8.40
C LYS A 47 0.43 -11.92 -8.90
N GLU A 48 -0.84 -12.28 -8.76
CA GLU A 48 -1.98 -11.43 -9.07
C GLU A 48 -2.60 -10.91 -7.76
N LEU A 49 -2.89 -9.61 -7.72
CA LEU A 49 -3.75 -9.00 -6.72
C LEU A 49 -4.89 -8.30 -7.43
N ARG A 50 -6.11 -8.57 -6.98
CA ARG A 50 -7.30 -7.88 -7.47
C ARG A 50 -8.23 -7.58 -6.33
N PHE A 51 -8.91 -6.45 -6.38
CA PHE A 51 -9.91 -6.11 -5.38
C PHE A 51 -11.00 -5.23 -5.94
N ARG A 52 -12.13 -5.21 -5.21
CA ARG A 52 -13.25 -4.31 -5.43
C ARG A 52 -13.95 -4.05 -4.11
N TRP A 53 -14.74 -2.99 -4.06
CA TRP A 53 -15.63 -2.73 -2.94
C TRP A 53 -17.09 -3.01 -3.32
N THR A 54 -17.88 -3.43 -2.33
CA THR A 54 -19.25 -3.91 -2.55
C THR A 54 -20.31 -3.13 -1.78
N LEU A 55 -19.96 -2.60 -0.60
CA LEU A 55 -20.87 -1.83 0.23
C LEU A 55 -20.12 -0.73 0.98
N PHE A 56 -20.74 0.45 1.06
CA PHE A 56 -20.36 1.51 2.00
C PHE A 56 -21.55 1.80 2.92
N LYS A 57 -21.42 1.50 4.21
CA LYS A 57 -22.48 1.72 5.21
C LYS A 57 -21.86 2.01 6.56
N ASN A 58 -22.48 2.90 7.35
CA ASN A 58 -22.00 3.29 8.68
C ASN A 58 -20.51 3.69 8.68
N GLN A 59 -20.08 4.41 7.63
CA GLN A 59 -18.70 4.86 7.44
C GLN A 59 -17.67 3.74 7.24
N ALA A 60 -18.12 2.50 7.02
CA ALA A 60 -17.30 1.34 6.73
C ALA A 60 -17.43 0.94 5.25
N LEU A 61 -16.29 0.73 4.60
CA LEU A 61 -16.17 0.23 3.25
C LEU A 61 -15.87 -1.27 3.28
N VAL A 62 -16.75 -2.08 2.70
CA VAL A 62 -16.58 -3.53 2.56
C VAL A 62 -15.80 -3.81 1.28
N LEU A 63 -14.63 -4.46 1.43
CA LEU A 63 -13.73 -4.82 0.35
C LEU A 63 -13.61 -6.33 0.21
N HIS A 64 -13.54 -6.78 -1.03
CA HIS A 64 -13.15 -8.14 -1.41
C HIS A 64 -11.83 -8.05 -2.15
N LEU A 65 -10.80 -8.68 -1.59
CA LEU A 65 -9.47 -8.76 -2.17
C LEU A 65 -9.14 -10.22 -2.44
N ASN A 66 -8.66 -10.51 -3.65
CA ASN A 66 -8.04 -11.78 -3.96
C ASN A 66 -6.55 -11.55 -4.18
N TYR A 67 -5.74 -12.29 -3.45
CA TYR A 67 -4.29 -12.31 -3.64
C TYR A 67 -3.85 -13.73 -3.88
N ASP A 68 -3.30 -14.00 -5.06
CA ASP A 68 -2.81 -15.32 -5.47
C ASP A 68 -3.77 -16.47 -5.14
N LYS A 69 -5.05 -16.30 -5.53
CA LYS A 69 -6.15 -17.25 -5.31
C LYS A 69 -6.70 -17.30 -3.88
N PHE A 70 -6.12 -16.59 -2.92
CA PHE A 70 -6.67 -16.45 -1.57
C PHE A 70 -7.61 -15.25 -1.47
N ASN A 71 -8.84 -15.49 -1.03
CA ASN A 71 -9.84 -14.44 -0.86
C ASN A 71 -9.80 -13.88 0.56
N HIS A 72 -9.87 -12.56 0.65
CA HIS A 72 -9.97 -11.78 1.87
C HIS A 72 -11.19 -10.86 1.78
N GLN A 73 -11.96 -10.81 2.86
CA GLN A 73 -13.03 -9.85 3.03
C GLN A 73 -12.78 -9.08 4.32
N PHE A 74 -12.76 -7.75 4.24
CA PHE A 74 -12.49 -6.89 5.37
C PHE A 74 -13.23 -5.56 5.24
N LEU A 75 -13.27 -4.83 6.36
CA LEU A 75 -13.90 -3.53 6.46
C LEU A 75 -12.85 -2.47 6.75
N LEU A 76 -12.87 -1.37 5.99
CA LEU A 76 -12.09 -0.18 6.29
C LEU A 76 -13.01 0.93 6.76
N TYR A 77 -12.72 1.49 7.92
CA TYR A 77 -13.45 2.63 8.49
C TYR A 77 -12.74 3.93 8.16
N ARG A 78 -13.45 5.06 8.20
CA ARG A 78 -12.83 6.38 8.03
C ARG A 78 -11.96 6.81 9.20
N ASP A 79 -12.07 6.16 10.37
CA ASP A 79 -11.23 6.47 11.52
C ASP A 79 -9.79 6.00 11.32
N TYR A 80 -8.86 6.69 11.96
CA TYR A 80 -7.42 6.47 11.76
C TYR A 80 -6.94 5.07 12.14
N GLN A 81 -7.63 4.38 13.06
CA GLN A 81 -7.17 3.10 13.59
C GLN A 81 -7.57 1.91 12.70
N ARG A 82 -8.64 2.05 11.91
CA ARG A 82 -9.22 0.94 11.14
C ARG A 82 -9.39 1.28 9.66
N ASN A 83 -8.65 2.29 9.18
CA ASN A 83 -8.68 2.70 7.78
C ASN A 83 -7.73 1.90 6.88
N CYS A 84 -6.98 0.94 7.43
CA CYS A 84 -5.99 0.20 6.65
C CYS A 84 -6.11 -1.32 6.73
N TYR A 85 -5.64 -1.96 5.67
CA TYR A 85 -5.50 -3.41 5.59
C TYR A 85 -4.12 -3.74 5.02
N LYS A 86 -3.42 -4.68 5.66
CA LYS A 86 -2.04 -5.05 5.32
C LYS A 86 -1.93 -6.57 5.13
N ILE A 87 -1.30 -6.99 4.04
CA ILE A 87 -1.01 -8.40 3.75
C ILE A 87 0.45 -8.60 3.36
N ALA A 88 0.97 -9.76 3.71
CA ALA A 88 2.26 -10.25 3.26
C ALA A 88 2.18 -10.67 1.77
N LEU A 89 3.13 -10.22 0.95
CA LEU A 89 3.26 -10.63 -0.46
C LEU A 89 4.20 -11.84 -0.67
N GLY A 90 4.90 -12.23 0.38
CA GLY A 90 5.82 -13.37 0.42
C GLY A 90 5.46 -14.37 1.53
N GLY A 91 6.11 -15.53 1.53
CA GLY A 91 5.97 -16.52 2.60
C GLY A 91 6.75 -16.10 3.86
N ALA A 92 6.23 -16.49 5.04
CA ALA A 92 6.76 -16.08 6.35
C ALA A 92 8.26 -16.36 6.59
N GLU A 93 8.83 -17.31 5.86
CA GLU A 93 10.25 -17.71 5.94
C GLU A 93 11.21 -16.78 5.16
N GLN A 94 10.70 -15.75 4.48
CA GLN A 94 11.53 -14.83 3.69
C GLN A 94 12.08 -13.72 4.58
N SER A 95 13.41 -13.65 4.68
CA SER A 95 14.13 -12.64 5.49
C SER A 95 13.82 -11.19 5.10
N ASN A 96 13.33 -10.98 3.87
CA ASN A 96 12.98 -9.69 3.30
C ASN A 96 11.51 -9.70 2.86
N GLN A 97 10.61 -9.73 3.85
CA GLN A 97 9.17 -9.77 3.62
C GLN A 97 8.66 -8.45 3.03
N ALA A 98 8.01 -8.52 1.87
CA ALA A 98 7.25 -7.42 1.33
C ALA A 98 5.78 -7.46 1.78
N TYR A 99 5.19 -6.27 1.84
CA TYR A 99 3.80 -6.08 2.25
C TYR A 99 3.07 -5.20 1.26
N PHE A 100 1.80 -5.53 1.04
CA PHE A 100 0.84 -4.62 0.42
C PHE A 100 -0.02 -4.01 1.52
N THR A 101 -0.14 -2.69 1.51
CA THR A 101 -0.99 -1.94 2.43
C THR A 101 -1.98 -1.10 1.65
N MET A 102 -3.26 -1.22 1.98
CA MET A 102 -4.36 -0.43 1.43
C MET A 102 -4.88 0.49 2.52
N TYR A 103 -5.02 1.78 2.22
CA TYR A 103 -5.63 2.79 3.09
C TYR A 103 -6.89 3.36 2.47
N PHE A 104 -7.97 3.40 3.23
CA PHE A 104 -9.19 4.11 2.91
C PHE A 104 -9.06 5.59 3.24
N LYS A 105 -9.12 6.44 2.20
CA LYS A 105 -8.97 7.89 2.33
C LYS A 105 -10.31 8.58 2.47
N SER A 106 -11.19 8.42 1.48
CA SER A 106 -12.50 9.06 1.47
C SER A 106 -13.49 8.28 0.61
N PHE A 107 -14.76 8.64 0.76
CA PHE A 107 -15.85 8.15 -0.08
C PHE A 107 -16.69 9.34 -0.52
N GLU A 108 -16.69 9.63 -1.81
CA GLU A 108 -17.25 10.84 -2.41
C GLU A 108 -17.93 10.47 -3.73
N GLY A 109 -19.13 10.99 -3.99
CA GLY A 109 -19.79 10.79 -5.29
C GLY A 109 -20.02 9.32 -5.68
N GLU A 110 -20.24 8.43 -4.71
CA GLU A 110 -20.33 6.96 -4.90
C GLU A 110 -19.04 6.28 -5.36
N SER A 111 -17.89 6.96 -5.22
CA SER A 111 -16.56 6.41 -5.44
C SER A 111 -15.82 6.26 -4.12
N ALA A 112 -15.03 5.18 -4.01
CA ALA A 112 -14.08 4.98 -2.92
C ALA A 112 -12.68 5.44 -3.36
N HIS A 113 -12.03 6.27 -2.55
CA HIS A 113 -10.66 6.71 -2.75
C HIS A 113 -9.72 5.92 -1.82
N LEU A 114 -8.78 5.21 -2.43
CA LEU A 114 -7.85 4.32 -1.74
C LEU A 114 -6.42 4.67 -2.11
N ASN A 115 -5.53 4.63 -1.12
CA ASN A 115 -4.09 4.65 -1.37
C ASN A 115 -3.52 3.26 -1.15
N LEU A 116 -2.69 2.83 -2.07
CA LEU A 116 -2.08 1.52 -2.13
C LEU A 116 -0.57 1.69 -2.02
N TYR A 117 0.06 0.84 -1.22
CA TYR A 117 1.49 0.88 -0.95
C TYR A 117 2.07 -0.52 -1.03
N ILE A 118 3.27 -0.63 -1.59
CA ILE A 118 4.12 -1.81 -1.43
C ILE A 118 5.38 -1.40 -0.68
N GLU A 119 5.59 -2.04 0.46
CA GLU A 119 6.73 -1.83 1.36
C GLU A 119 7.59 -3.09 1.39
N GLY A 120 8.91 -2.95 1.61
CA GLY A 120 9.84 -4.07 1.76
C GLY A 120 10.83 -4.17 0.60
N SER A 121 11.25 -5.38 0.25
CA SER A 121 12.15 -5.63 -0.88
C SER A 121 11.79 -6.90 -1.64
N GLY A 122 12.38 -7.11 -2.81
CA GLY A 122 12.13 -8.31 -3.62
C GLY A 122 10.79 -8.33 -4.37
N VAL A 123 10.13 -7.16 -4.49
CA VAL A 123 8.90 -7.00 -5.27
C VAL A 123 9.11 -6.00 -6.41
N ALA A 124 8.65 -6.36 -7.60
CA ALA A 124 8.56 -5.46 -8.75
C ALA A 124 7.14 -5.48 -9.31
N VAL A 125 6.52 -4.31 -9.45
CA VAL A 125 5.22 -4.18 -10.12
C VAL A 125 5.43 -4.32 -11.62
N LEU A 126 4.65 -5.20 -12.26
CA LEU A 126 4.76 -5.49 -13.69
C LEU A 126 3.75 -4.64 -14.48
N ASP A 127 2.49 -4.73 -14.11
CA ASP A 127 1.41 -3.93 -14.67
C ASP A 127 0.29 -3.72 -13.64
N GLU A 128 -0.53 -2.71 -13.90
CA GLU A 128 -1.73 -2.41 -13.12
C GLU A 128 -2.81 -1.81 -14.03
N GLY A 129 -4.08 -1.97 -13.62
CA GLY A 129 -5.18 -1.37 -14.35
C GLY A 129 -6.53 -1.54 -13.67
N LEU A 130 -7.48 -0.72 -14.12
CA LEU A 130 -8.89 -0.90 -13.83
C LEU A 130 -9.48 -1.80 -14.90
N LEU A 131 -10.10 -2.90 -14.49
CA LEU A 131 -10.92 -3.68 -15.41
C LEU A 131 -12.24 -2.94 -15.58
N GLN A 132 -12.55 -2.57 -16.83
CA GLN A 132 -13.90 -2.15 -17.16
C GLN A 132 -14.81 -3.34 -16.88
N GLY A 133 -15.79 -3.15 -15.99
CA GLY A 133 -16.76 -4.18 -15.67
C GLY A 133 -17.37 -4.73 -16.96
N VAL A 134 -17.42 -6.04 -17.08
CA VAL A 134 -18.17 -6.72 -18.13
C VAL A 134 -19.57 -6.11 -18.15
N GLN A 135 -19.89 -5.41 -19.23
CA GLN A 135 -21.28 -5.06 -19.51
C GLN A 135 -22.02 -6.34 -19.92
N SER A 136 -23.28 -6.40 -19.47
CA SER A 136 -24.32 -7.41 -19.69
C SER A 136 -24.11 -8.80 -19.07
#